data_AF-A0A086MR30-F1
#
_entry.id   AF-A0A086MR30-F1
#
_cell.length_a   1.000
_cell.length_b   1.000
_cell.length_c   1.000
_cell.angle_alpha   90.00
_cell.angle_beta   90.00
_cell.angle_gamma   90.00
#
_symmetry.space_group_name_H-M   'P 1'
#
loop_
_entity.id
_entity.type
_entity.pdbx_description
1 polymer ?
#
loop_
_entity_poly.entity_id
_entity_poly.type
_entity_poly.pdbx_seq_one_letter_code
_entity_poly.pdbx_strand_id
1 'polypeptide(L)'
;MTTPSPRVPDVPHRYLDVTVPEEIRKEWHSWSAATWRRNRHLEANNLFPPDQRYSVRPPAEMCPRHRESWLGYRNMTFDPISGNRWPGHPGSPFIPVGRDLNRVAEERRCEWDEKASAQMRLIEEICLSGRSPQCDRADEAATT
;
A
#
# COMPACT_ATOMS: atom_id res chain seq x y z
N MET A 1 -6.30 16.15 33.87
CA MET A 1 -6.81 15.00 33.09
C MET A 1 -5.78 14.71 32.01
N THR A 2 -5.00 13.63 32.14
CA THR A 2 -3.91 13.29 31.23
C THR A 2 -4.48 12.40 30.13
N THR A 3 -4.57 12.91 28.91
CA THR A 3 -5.05 12.14 27.76
C THR A 3 -4.07 10.98 27.51
N PRO A 4 -4.51 9.71 27.50
CA PRO A 4 -3.64 8.59 27.20
C PRO A 4 -3.11 8.73 25.77
N SER A 5 -1.79 8.77 25.62
CA SER A 5 -1.12 8.72 24.32
C SER A 5 -1.60 7.46 23.58
N PRO A 6 -2.00 7.56 22.30
CA PRO A 6 -2.43 6.39 21.53
C PRO A 6 -1.27 5.39 21.49
N ARG A 7 -1.44 4.23 22.12
CA ARG A 7 -0.45 3.15 22.05
C ARG A 7 -0.25 2.80 20.58
N VAL A 8 0.93 3.11 20.06
CA VAL A 8 1.40 2.53 18.80
C VAL A 8 1.32 1.02 19.01
N PRO A 9 0.57 0.26 18.18
CA PRO A 9 0.54 -1.19 18.35
C PRO A 9 1.97 -1.70 18.27
N ASP A 10 2.37 -2.47 19.29
CA ASP A 10 3.72 -3.02 19.38
C ASP A 10 4.03 -3.80 18.11
N VAL A 11 5.18 -3.48 17.50
CA VAL A 11 5.69 -4.21 16.35
C VAL A 11 5.99 -5.64 16.79
N PRO A 12 5.47 -6.67 16.09
CA PRO A 12 5.61 -8.03 16.55
C PRO A 12 7.07 -8.49 16.47
N HIS A 13 7.51 -9.24 17.48
CA HIS A 13 8.83 -9.89 17.48
C HIS A 13 8.89 -11.10 16.53
N ARG A 14 7.74 -11.67 16.17
CA ARG A 14 7.60 -12.80 15.24
C ARG A 14 6.51 -12.54 14.21
N TYR A 15 6.72 -12.97 12.98
CA TYR A 15 5.74 -12.90 11.89
C TYR A 15 5.81 -14.20 11.07
N LEU A 16 4.67 -14.90 10.94
CA LEU A 16 4.59 -16.24 10.33
C LEU A 16 5.68 -17.18 10.88
N ASP A 17 5.71 -17.29 12.20
CA ASP A 17 6.65 -18.09 13.00
C ASP A 17 8.14 -17.75 12.89
N VAL A 18 8.51 -16.74 12.12
CA VAL A 18 9.90 -16.29 11.97
C VAL A 18 10.17 -15.03 12.76
N THR A 19 11.35 -14.95 13.39
CA THR A 19 11.82 -13.76 14.09
C THR A 19 11.90 -12.58 13.12
N VAL A 20 11.30 -11.45 13.48
CA VAL A 20 11.38 -10.23 12.67
C VAL A 20 12.76 -9.60 12.90
N PRO A 21 13.57 -9.38 11.83
CA PRO A 21 14.87 -8.71 11.97
C PRO A 21 14.72 -7.32 12.58
N GLU A 22 15.73 -6.87 13.34
CA GLU A 22 15.70 -5.60 14.06
C GLU A 22 15.45 -4.40 13.12
N GLU A 23 16.12 -4.41 11.97
CA GLU A 23 15.95 -3.43 10.91
C GLU A 23 14.49 -3.38 10.44
N ILE A 24 13.89 -4.52 10.10
CA ILE A 24 12.49 -4.60 9.67
C ILE A 24 11.53 -4.10 10.75
N ARG A 25 11.83 -4.35 12.04
CA ARG A 25 10.98 -3.85 13.12
C ARG A 25 11.01 -2.33 13.22
N LYS A 26 12.19 -1.71 13.10
CA LYS A 26 12.35 -0.24 13.17
C LYS A 26 11.56 0.47 12.07
N GLU A 27 11.46 -0.15 10.91
CA GLU A 27 10.75 0.36 9.75
C GLU A 27 9.49 -0.48 9.44
N TRP A 28 8.82 -1.04 10.46
CA TRP A 28 7.69 -1.96 10.27
C TRP A 28 6.58 -1.41 9.35
N HIS A 29 6.37 -0.10 9.37
CA HIS A 29 5.36 0.59 8.59
C HIS A 29 5.86 1.16 7.25
N SER A 30 7.02 0.72 6.77
CA SER A 30 7.59 1.14 5.48
C SER A 30 7.30 0.13 4.36
N TRP A 31 7.67 0.52 3.14
CA TRP A 31 7.65 -0.37 1.98
C TRP A 31 8.67 -1.51 2.04
N SER A 32 9.82 -1.33 2.69
CA SER A 32 10.82 -2.39 2.87
C SER A 32 10.25 -3.50 3.75
N ALA A 33 9.64 -3.14 4.89
CA ALA A 33 8.97 -4.10 5.77
C ALA A 33 7.74 -4.74 5.12
N ALA A 34 6.97 -4.00 4.32
CA ALA A 34 5.88 -4.57 3.52
C ALA A 34 6.37 -5.62 2.52
N THR A 35 7.50 -5.34 1.85
CA THR A 35 8.14 -6.28 0.92
C THR A 35 8.63 -7.52 1.66
N TRP A 36 9.25 -7.34 2.83
CA TRP A 36 9.65 -8.46 3.69
C TRP A 36 8.45 -9.33 4.09
N ARG A 37 7.36 -8.74 4.61
CA ARG A 37 6.13 -9.48 4.98
C ARG A 37 5.53 -10.24 3.80
N ARG A 38 5.49 -9.62 2.61
CA ARG A 38 5.03 -10.26 1.38
C ARG A 38 5.89 -11.48 1.05
N ASN A 39 7.21 -11.34 1.07
CA ASN A 39 8.14 -12.44 0.77
C ASN A 39 7.98 -13.60 1.76
N ARG A 40 7.72 -13.31 3.05
CA ARG A 40 7.42 -14.34 4.06
C ARG A 40 6.20 -15.19 3.71
N HIS A 41 5.16 -14.59 3.11
CA HIS A 41 4.01 -15.37 2.62
C HIS A 41 4.37 -16.24 1.41
N LEU A 42 5.14 -15.71 0.46
CA LEU A 42 5.56 -16.46 -0.73
C LEU A 42 6.44 -17.65 -0.34
N GLU A 43 7.38 -17.47 0.59
CA GLU A 43 8.23 -18.54 1.14
C GLU A 43 7.41 -19.61 1.89
N ALA A 44 6.27 -19.24 2.46
CA ALA A 44 5.32 -20.16 3.10
C ALA A 44 4.34 -20.81 2.11
N ASN A 45 4.61 -20.75 0.80
CA ASN A 45 3.74 -21.24 -0.28
C ASN A 45 2.35 -20.57 -0.34
N ASN A 46 2.17 -19.41 0.28
CA ASN A 46 0.99 -18.59 0.04
C ASN A 46 1.23 -17.69 -1.19
N LEU A 47 0.76 -18.15 -2.35
CA LEU A 47 0.85 -17.43 -3.63
C LEU A 47 0.03 -16.13 -3.66
N PHE A 48 -0.91 -15.99 -2.73
CA PHE A 48 -1.88 -14.90 -2.65
C PHE A 48 -1.72 -14.20 -1.29
N PRO A 49 -0.61 -13.47 -1.09
CA PRO A 49 -0.35 -12.79 0.17
C PRO A 49 -1.42 -11.74 0.46
N PRO A 50 -1.71 -11.47 1.74
CA PRO A 50 -2.59 -10.37 2.11
C PRO A 50 -1.98 -9.04 1.66
N ASP A 51 -2.87 -8.11 1.34
CA ASP A 51 -2.52 -6.78 0.88
C ASP A 51 -1.71 -5.99 1.91
N GLN A 52 -0.44 -5.77 1.60
CA GLN A 52 0.50 -5.14 2.51
C GLN A 52 0.36 -3.63 2.57
N ARG A 53 -0.37 -2.98 1.65
CA ARG A 53 -0.50 -1.51 1.62
C ARG A 53 -1.16 -0.96 2.89
N TYR A 54 -2.00 -1.75 3.55
CA TYR A 54 -2.66 -1.34 4.79
C TYR A 54 -1.71 -1.29 6.00
N SER A 55 -0.58 -1.99 5.92
CA SER A 55 0.46 -1.98 6.96
C SER A 55 1.47 -0.84 6.79
N VAL A 56 1.48 -0.18 5.64
CA VAL A 56 2.35 0.96 5.34
C VAL A 56 1.71 2.25 5.86
N ARG A 57 2.55 3.19 6.32
CA ARG A 57 2.14 4.55 6.70
C ARG A 57 2.76 5.56 5.74
N PRO A 58 2.05 6.67 5.44
CA PRO A 58 2.64 7.73 4.64
C PRO A 58 3.84 8.35 5.39
N PRO A 59 4.92 8.74 4.69
CA PRO A 59 6.03 9.49 5.27
C PRO A 59 5.56 10.76 6.00
N ALA A 60 6.25 11.14 7.07
CA ALA A 60 5.87 12.30 7.89
C ALA A 60 6.04 13.63 7.15
N GLU A 61 6.97 13.67 6.21
CA GLU A 61 7.37 14.82 5.41
C GLU A 61 6.48 15.05 4.18
N MET A 62 5.54 14.12 3.93
CA MET A 62 4.61 14.22 2.81
C MET A 62 3.63 15.38 3.03
N CYS A 63 3.43 16.22 2.01
CA CYS A 63 2.51 17.35 2.10
C CYS A 63 1.04 16.87 2.17
N PRO A 64 0.12 17.67 2.77
CA PRO A 64 -1.28 17.29 2.94
C PRO A 64 -1.98 16.79 1.68
N ARG A 65 -1.77 17.45 0.54
CA ARG A 65 -2.40 17.07 -0.74
C ARG A 65 -1.95 15.70 -1.27
N HIS A 66 -0.65 15.43 -1.26
CA HIS A 66 -0.15 14.11 -1.68
C HIS A 66 -0.54 13.03 -0.66
N ARG A 67 -0.64 13.38 0.63
CA ARG A 67 -1.14 12.48 1.67
C ARG A 67 -2.58 12.04 1.42
N GLU A 68 -3.45 12.97 1.03
CA GLU A 68 -4.83 12.65 0.63
C GLU A 68 -4.87 11.71 -0.57
N SER A 69 -4.12 12.02 -1.63
CA SER A 69 -4.03 11.18 -2.83
C SER A 69 -3.51 9.77 -2.50
N TRP A 70 -2.47 9.69 -1.68
CA TRP A 70 -1.89 8.45 -1.19
C TRP A 70 -2.91 7.59 -0.43
N LEU A 71 -3.69 8.22 0.45
CA LEU A 71 -4.77 7.55 1.19
C LEU A 71 -5.90 7.09 0.25
N GLY A 72 -6.18 7.85 -0.81
CA GLY A 72 -7.11 7.44 -1.87
C GLY A 72 -6.71 6.11 -2.49
N TYR A 73 -5.46 5.96 -2.93
CA TYR A 73 -4.95 4.71 -3.48
C TYR A 73 -4.85 3.58 -2.44
N ARG A 74 -4.53 3.88 -1.18
CA ARG A 74 -4.57 2.90 -0.09
C ARG A 74 -5.97 2.31 0.10
N ASN A 75 -7.01 3.12 -0.05
CA ASN A 75 -8.39 2.71 0.18
C ASN A 75 -9.08 2.16 -1.09
N MET A 76 -8.38 2.06 -2.21
CA MET A 76 -8.93 1.63 -3.49
C MET A 76 -8.96 0.10 -3.60
N THR A 77 -10.05 -0.52 -3.16
CA THR A 77 -10.19 -1.98 -3.08
C THR A 77 -10.57 -2.63 -4.41
N PHE A 78 -10.06 -3.83 -4.66
CA PHE A 78 -10.58 -4.72 -5.70
C PHE A 78 -12.00 -5.15 -5.33
N ASP A 79 -12.93 -5.08 -6.28
CA ASP A 79 -14.29 -5.61 -6.12
C ASP A 79 -14.33 -7.06 -6.61
N PRO A 80 -14.51 -8.05 -5.71
CA PRO A 80 -14.55 -9.44 -6.10
C PRO A 80 -15.80 -9.82 -6.89
N ILE A 81 -16.88 -9.03 -6.84
CA ILE A 81 -18.13 -9.31 -7.55
C ILE A 81 -17.96 -9.01 -9.04
N SER A 82 -17.51 -7.80 -9.36
CA SER A 82 -17.22 -7.46 -10.76
C SER A 82 -15.97 -8.17 -11.29
N GLY A 83 -15.01 -8.47 -10.41
CA GLY A 83 -13.78 -9.16 -10.76
C GLY A 83 -12.94 -8.41 -11.78
N ASN A 84 -13.16 -7.10 -11.96
CA ASN A 84 -12.57 -6.32 -13.03
C ASN A 84 -11.05 -6.19 -12.85
N ARG A 85 -10.31 -6.36 -13.94
CA ARG A 85 -8.86 -6.10 -13.95
C ARG A 85 -8.60 -4.61 -13.87
N TRP A 86 -7.47 -4.23 -13.26
CA TRP A 86 -7.00 -2.84 -13.26
C TRP A 86 -6.81 -2.27 -14.68
N PRO A 87 -7.17 -1.00 -14.93
CA PRO A 87 -7.95 -0.12 -14.05
C PRO A 87 -9.43 -0.48 -14.18
N GLY A 88 -10.03 -1.03 -13.12
CA GLY A 88 -11.39 -1.54 -13.21
C GLY A 88 -12.39 -0.40 -13.33
N HIS A 89 -13.35 -0.54 -14.24
CA HIS A 89 -14.52 0.32 -14.31
C HIS A 89 -15.78 -0.55 -14.44
N PRO A 90 -16.92 -0.12 -13.88
CA PRO A 90 -18.21 -0.73 -14.21
C PRO A 90 -18.40 -0.73 -15.73
N GLY A 91 -18.70 -1.90 -16.31
CA GLY A 91 -18.90 -2.04 -17.76
C GLY A 91 -17.68 -2.47 -18.58
N SER A 92 -16.59 -2.93 -17.96
CA SER A 92 -15.48 -3.56 -18.70
C SER A 92 -15.99 -4.78 -19.48
N PRO A 93 -15.71 -4.92 -20.79
CA PRO A 93 -16.11 -6.10 -21.55
C PRO A 93 -15.26 -7.34 -21.20
N PHE A 94 -14.22 -7.19 -20.37
CA PHE A 94 -13.27 -8.24 -20.02
C PHE A 94 -13.72 -9.05 -18.80
N ILE A 95 -14.73 -9.91 -19.03
CA ILE A 95 -15.22 -10.88 -18.04
C ILE A 95 -14.09 -11.85 -17.65
N PRO A 96 -13.94 -12.23 -16.37
CA PRO A 96 -13.02 -13.29 -15.97
C PRO A 96 -13.32 -14.61 -16.71
N VAL A 97 -12.34 -15.14 -17.43
CA VAL A 97 -12.45 -16.46 -18.10
C VAL A 97 -11.38 -17.38 -17.50
N GLY A 98 -11.80 -18.53 -17.00
CA GLY A 98 -10.90 -19.52 -16.40
C GLY A 98 -11.65 -20.77 -15.95
N ARG A 99 -10.91 -21.86 -15.73
CA ARG A 99 -11.46 -23.10 -15.17
C ARG A 99 -11.69 -23.00 -13.66
N ASP A 100 -10.95 -22.13 -12.98
CA ASP A 100 -11.06 -21.83 -11.56
C ASP A 100 -11.20 -20.31 -11.38
N LEU A 101 -12.45 -19.86 -11.24
CA LEU A 101 -12.75 -18.43 -11.11
C LEU A 101 -12.30 -17.84 -9.78
N ASN A 102 -12.20 -18.65 -8.72
CA ASN A 102 -11.71 -18.21 -7.42
C ASN A 102 -10.23 -17.87 -7.53
N ARG A 103 -9.44 -18.75 -8.15
CA ARG A 103 -8.03 -18.48 -8.44
C ARG A 103 -7.85 -17.22 -9.30
N VAL A 104 -8.64 -17.06 -10.35
CA VAL A 104 -8.57 -15.86 -11.21
C VAL A 104 -8.89 -14.59 -10.43
N ALA A 105 -9.87 -14.61 -9.52
CA ALA A 105 -10.19 -13.48 -8.67
C ALA A 105 -9.02 -13.11 -7.74
N GLU A 106 -8.37 -14.11 -7.14
CA GLU A 106 -7.20 -13.94 -6.27
C GLU A 106 -6.00 -13.35 -7.01
N GLU A 107 -5.73 -13.82 -8.23
CA GLU A 107 -4.69 -13.28 -9.12
C GLU A 107 -4.98 -11.80 -9.46
N ARG A 108 -6.22 -11.47 -9.82
CA ARG A 108 -6.63 -10.10 -10.14
C ARG A 108 -6.58 -9.17 -8.92
N ARG A 109 -6.97 -9.66 -7.73
CA ARG A 109 -6.81 -8.90 -6.49
C ARG A 109 -5.33 -8.59 -6.22
N CYS A 110 -4.44 -9.58 -6.31
CA CYS A 110 -3.01 -9.33 -6.13
C CYS A 110 -2.47 -8.29 -7.14
N GLU A 111 -2.86 -8.38 -8.41
CA GLU A 111 -2.50 -7.36 -9.41
C GLU A 111 -3.00 -5.96 -9.02
N TRP A 112 -4.22 -5.88 -8.48
CA TRP A 112 -4.79 -4.62 -8.00
C TRP A 112 -3.99 -4.04 -6.83
N ASP A 113 -3.64 -4.87 -5.85
CA ASP A 113 -2.86 -4.51 -4.68
C ASP A 113 -1.46 -3.99 -5.08
N GLU A 114 -0.82 -4.66 -6.04
CA GLU A 114 0.48 -4.26 -6.61
C GLU A 114 0.40 -2.88 -7.29
N LYS A 115 -0.61 -2.66 -8.13
CA LYS A 115 -0.77 -1.41 -8.87
C LYS A 115 -1.17 -0.25 -7.95
N ALA A 116 -2.02 -0.49 -6.97
CA ALA A 116 -2.34 0.50 -5.94
C ALA A 116 -1.08 0.88 -5.15
N SER A 117 -0.30 -0.12 -4.72
CA SER A 117 0.97 0.10 -4.02
C SER A 117 1.99 0.87 -4.87
N ALA A 118 2.08 0.58 -6.18
CA ALA A 118 2.95 1.30 -7.10
C ALA A 118 2.57 2.78 -7.23
N GLN A 119 1.28 3.09 -7.30
CA GLN A 119 0.79 4.49 -7.33
C GLN A 119 1.08 5.21 -6.00
N MET A 120 0.89 4.54 -4.87
CA MET A 120 1.25 5.09 -3.55
C MET A 120 2.74 5.45 -3.46
N ARG A 121 3.64 4.56 -3.92
CA ARG A 121 5.10 4.82 -3.97
C ARG A 121 5.45 5.98 -4.91
N LEU A 122 4.81 6.06 -6.07
CA LEU A 122 5.02 7.16 -7.01
C LEU A 122 4.62 8.51 -6.39
N ILE A 123 3.49 8.56 -5.68
CA ILE A 123 3.04 9.76 -4.96
C ILE A 123 4.05 10.17 -3.88
N GLU A 124 4.58 9.21 -3.11
CA GLU A 124 5.66 9.46 -2.15
C GLU A 124 6.88 10.07 -2.83
N GLU A 125 7.39 9.45 -3.88
CA GLU A 125 8.59 9.91 -4.59
C GLU A 125 8.40 11.32 -5.16
N ILE A 126 7.26 11.57 -5.82
CA ILE A 126 6.93 12.88 -6.40
C ILE A 126 6.90 13.95 -5.31
N CYS A 127 6.21 13.69 -4.20
CA CYS A 127 6.08 14.65 -3.11
C CYS A 127 7.43 14.93 -2.44
N LEU A 128 8.18 13.88 -2.09
CA LEU A 128 9.45 13.98 -1.36
C LEU A 128 10.57 14.57 -2.23
N SER A 129 10.47 14.46 -3.57
CA SER A 129 11.40 15.13 -4.47
C SER A 129 11.31 16.66 -4.42
N GLY A 130 10.21 17.22 -3.89
CA GLY A 130 9.96 18.65 -3.84
C GLY A 130 9.65 19.30 -5.20
N ARG A 131 9.63 18.53 -6.29
CA ARG A 131 9.44 19.05 -7.66
C ARG A 131 7.98 19.07 -8.12
N SER A 132 7.06 18.54 -7.31
CA SER A 132 5.66 18.50 -7.70
C SER A 132 5.06 19.91 -7.69
N PRO A 133 4.51 20.41 -8.81
CA PRO A 133 3.79 21.69 -8.82
C PRO A 133 2.49 21.62 -8.02
N GLN A 134 2.10 20.43 -7.55
CA GLN A 134 0.94 20.21 -6.69
C GLN A 134 1.30 20.29 -5.20
N CYS A 135 2.58 20.36 -4.83
CA CYS A 135 2.98 20.53 -3.42
C CYS A 135 2.69 21.95 -2.95
N ASP A 136 2.11 22.08 -1.75
CA ASP A 136 1.87 23.39 -1.11
C ASP A 136 3.19 24.17 -0.87
N ARG A 137 4.33 23.47 -0.81
CA ARG A 137 5.69 24.06 -0.76
C ARG A 137 6.08 24.84 -2.03
N ALA A 138 5.41 24.62 -3.16
CA ALA A 138 5.69 25.38 -4.39
C ALA A 138 5.33 26.86 -4.23
N ASP A 139 4.36 27.19 -3.36
CA ASP A 139 3.91 28.56 -3.14
C ASP A 139 4.87 29.37 -2.25
N GLU A 140 5.54 28.74 -1.28
CA GLU A 140 6.52 29.42 -0.43
C GLU A 140 7.80 29.82 -1.20
N ALA A 141 8.24 28.99 -2.15
CA ALA A 141 9.44 29.28 -2.96
C ALA A 141 9.22 30.32 -4.08
N ALA A 142 7.96 30.54 -4.50
CA ALA A 142 7.61 31.50 -5.55
C ALA A 142 7.49 32.95 -5.06
N THR A 143 7.71 33.21 -3.76
CA THR A 143 7.54 34.52 -3.13
C THR A 143 8.86 35.15 -2.63
N THR A 144 10.01 34.58 -3.00
CA THR A 144 11.37 35.11 -2.73
C THR A 144 12.13 35.27 -4.03
#